data_AF-A0A7V9UXH1-F1
#
_entry.id   AF-A0A7V9UXH1-F1
#
_cell.length_a   1.000
_cell.length_b   1.000
_cell.length_c   1.000
_cell.angle_alpha   90.00
_cell.angle_beta   90.00
_cell.angle_gamma   90.00
#
_symmetry.space_group_name_H-M   'P 1'
#
loop_
_entity.id
_entity.type
_entity.pdbx_description
1 polymer ?
#
loop_
_entity_poly.entity_id
_entity_poly.type
_entity_poly.pdbx_seq_one_letter_code
_entity_poly.pdbx_strand_id
1 'polypeptide(L)'
;IGQGWGANGLFLFVMAGWYNWGTNMEQIPATAKMIVQVYWDDGTNDHLISQNDIWNRLPQITERKWQVIRASRTFCSLNAGHSLPVTDGLGQTEAVTDGYDYWGVWRRLHALSDYTFAGNQTAKNVAFGADSFMGKWRGVFGTRQISPLEATDAPVVNTQSTPTFLWSQKCVYAQGSSCP
;
A
#
# COMPACT_ATOMS: atom_id res chain seq x y z
N ILE A 1 -25.06 8.32 15.38
CA ILE A 1 -23.84 9.10 15.12
C ILE A 1 -23.93 10.36 15.98
N GLY A 2 -23.30 10.41 17.16
CA GLY A 2 -23.63 11.48 18.11
C GLY A 2 -22.69 11.68 19.30
N GLN A 3 -21.51 11.03 19.34
CA GLN A 3 -20.56 11.24 20.45
C GLN A 3 -19.12 11.49 20.00
N GLY A 4 -18.86 11.73 18.72
CA GLY A 4 -17.50 12.04 18.22
C GLY A 4 -16.48 10.89 18.29
N TRP A 5 -16.85 9.75 18.88
CA TRP A 5 -16.01 8.54 18.93
C TRP A 5 -15.70 8.06 17.51
N GLY A 6 -14.40 7.88 17.23
CA GLY A 6 -13.91 7.45 15.92
C GLY A 6 -13.83 8.54 14.85
N ALA A 7 -14.36 9.76 15.08
CA ALA A 7 -14.38 10.82 14.07
C ALA A 7 -12.98 11.23 13.57
N ASN A 8 -11.96 11.09 14.43
CA ASN A 8 -10.55 11.33 14.12
C ASN A 8 -9.68 10.06 14.22
N GLY A 9 -10.30 8.89 14.40
CA GLY A 9 -9.61 7.63 14.67
C GLY A 9 -9.62 6.64 13.50
N LEU A 10 -9.92 7.11 12.29
CA LEU A 10 -10.07 6.26 11.11
C LEU A 10 -8.93 6.48 10.12
N PHE A 11 -8.29 5.39 9.71
CA PHE A 11 -7.42 5.38 8.55
C PHE A 11 -7.60 4.12 7.71
N LEU A 12 -7.19 4.21 6.45
CA LEU A 12 -7.14 3.12 5.49
C LEU A 12 -5.68 2.93 5.06
N PHE A 13 -5.12 1.75 5.29
CA PHE A 13 -3.83 1.37 4.74
C PHE A 13 -4.04 0.20 3.78
N VAL A 14 -4.12 0.51 2.50
CA VAL A 14 -4.44 -0.44 1.44
C VAL A 14 -3.15 -0.90 0.79
N MET A 15 -2.90 -2.20 0.79
CA MET A 15 -1.73 -2.82 0.18
C MET A 15 -2.17 -3.69 -0.99
N ALA A 16 -1.57 -3.50 -2.17
CA ALA A 16 -1.76 -4.32 -3.36
C ALA A 16 -3.21 -4.79 -3.55
N GLY A 17 -4.14 -3.84 -3.68
CA GLY A 17 -5.58 -4.13 -3.71
C GLY A 17 -5.93 -5.15 -4.78
N TRP A 18 -6.64 -6.21 -4.38
CA TRP A 18 -7.01 -7.32 -5.26
C TRP A 18 -8.39 -7.11 -5.90
N TYR A 19 -9.43 -6.82 -5.10
CA TYR A 19 -10.75 -6.38 -5.58
C TYR A 19 -11.47 -5.61 -4.46
N ASN A 20 -12.40 -4.72 -4.82
CA ASN A 20 -13.31 -4.11 -3.86
C ASN A 20 -14.76 -4.08 -4.41
N TRP A 21 -15.61 -4.94 -3.85
CA TRP A 21 -17.04 -5.01 -4.15
C TRP A 21 -17.90 -4.25 -3.14
N GLY A 22 -17.27 -3.47 -2.25
CA GLY A 22 -17.97 -2.67 -1.27
C GLY A 22 -18.94 -1.68 -1.92
N THR A 23 -20.14 -1.62 -1.36
CA THR A 23 -21.07 -0.50 -1.54
C THR A 23 -20.82 0.53 -0.44
N ASN A 24 -21.39 1.73 -0.59
CA ASN A 24 -21.37 2.77 0.44
C ASN A 24 -19.99 3.36 0.80
N MET A 25 -19.01 3.33 -0.13
CA MET A 25 -17.68 3.92 0.09
C MET A 25 -17.73 5.43 0.38
N GLU A 26 -18.73 6.11 -0.15
CA GLU A 26 -19.02 7.51 0.11
C GLU A 26 -19.38 7.80 1.57
N GLN A 27 -19.75 6.77 2.36
CA GLN A 27 -20.01 6.91 3.79
C GLN A 27 -18.71 6.93 4.62
N ILE A 28 -17.55 6.57 4.04
CA ILE A 28 -16.27 6.73 4.72
C ILE A 28 -16.01 8.24 4.92
N PRO A 29 -15.84 8.70 6.18
CA PRO A 29 -15.66 10.11 6.49
C PRO A 29 -14.48 10.75 5.75
N ALA A 30 -14.66 12.00 5.30
CA ALA A 30 -13.60 12.81 4.71
C ALA A 30 -12.41 13.06 5.66
N THR A 31 -12.62 12.92 6.98
CA THR A 31 -11.59 13.04 8.02
C THR A 31 -10.68 11.81 8.12
N ALA A 32 -11.01 10.72 7.43
CA ALA A 32 -10.15 9.56 7.34
C ALA A 32 -8.80 9.94 6.71
N LYS A 33 -7.78 9.14 7.01
CA LYS A 33 -6.46 9.24 6.36
C LYS A 33 -6.26 7.99 5.52
N MET A 34 -5.64 8.10 4.35
CA MET A 34 -5.52 6.95 3.46
C MET A 34 -4.12 6.83 2.85
N ILE A 35 -3.61 5.61 2.82
CA ILE A 35 -2.47 5.23 1.99
C ILE A 35 -2.94 4.11 1.07
N VAL A 36 -2.69 4.25 -0.23
CA VAL A 36 -2.78 3.15 -1.19
C VAL A 36 -1.37 2.84 -1.64
N GLN A 37 -0.91 1.64 -1.32
CA GLN A 37 0.44 1.17 -1.61
C GLN A 37 0.37 0.05 -2.65
N VAL A 38 1.13 0.21 -3.72
CA VAL A 38 1.30 -0.77 -4.79
C VAL A 38 2.77 -1.19 -4.92
N TYR A 39 3.00 -2.37 -5.48
CA TYR A 39 4.33 -2.97 -5.60
C TYR A 39 4.66 -3.14 -7.08
N TRP A 40 5.71 -2.46 -7.54
CA TRP A 40 5.96 -2.27 -8.97
C TRP A 40 6.12 -3.56 -9.77
N ASP A 41 6.61 -4.62 -9.12
CA ASP A 41 6.86 -5.93 -9.71
C ASP A 41 5.75 -6.95 -9.34
N ASP A 42 4.57 -6.48 -8.90
CA ASP A 42 3.41 -7.33 -8.63
C ASP A 42 2.87 -7.94 -9.93
N GLY A 43 3.16 -9.23 -10.12
CA GLY A 43 2.65 -10.05 -11.23
C GLY A 43 1.31 -10.74 -10.92
N THR A 44 0.72 -10.48 -9.77
CA THR A 44 -0.55 -11.08 -9.35
C THR A 44 -1.66 -10.06 -9.47
N ASN A 45 -1.53 -8.89 -8.86
CA ASN A 45 -2.58 -7.87 -8.83
C ASN A 45 -2.28 -6.70 -9.77
N ASP A 46 -3.23 -6.37 -10.64
CA ASP A 46 -3.18 -5.18 -11.48
C ASP A 46 -3.31 -3.90 -10.64
N HIS A 47 -2.36 -2.96 -10.79
CA HIS A 47 -2.40 -1.67 -10.11
C HIS A 47 -3.69 -0.88 -10.39
N LEU A 48 -4.30 -1.10 -11.56
CA LEU A 48 -5.57 -0.46 -11.93
C LEU A 48 -6.70 -0.83 -10.97
N ILE A 49 -6.63 -1.96 -10.27
CA ILE A 49 -7.62 -2.33 -9.25
C ILE A 49 -7.55 -1.35 -8.07
N SER A 50 -6.35 -1.13 -7.53
CA SER A 50 -6.13 -0.17 -6.45
C SER A 50 -6.50 1.26 -6.86
N GLN A 51 -6.26 1.62 -8.12
CA GLN A 51 -6.67 2.92 -8.65
C GLN A 51 -8.20 3.04 -8.77
N ASN A 52 -8.83 2.13 -9.49
CA ASN A 52 -10.23 2.27 -9.92
C ASN A 52 -11.22 1.90 -8.83
N ASP A 53 -10.94 0.83 -8.07
CA ASP A 53 -11.90 0.30 -7.10
C ASP A 53 -11.69 0.88 -5.69
N ILE A 54 -10.61 1.62 -5.45
CA ILE A 54 -10.28 2.18 -4.14
C ILE A 54 -10.00 3.68 -4.23
N TRP A 55 -8.90 4.08 -4.89
CA TRP A 55 -8.48 5.49 -4.92
C TRP A 55 -9.54 6.43 -5.53
N ASN A 56 -10.07 6.05 -6.70
CA ASN A 56 -11.06 6.85 -7.43
C ASN A 56 -12.43 6.84 -6.75
N ARG A 57 -12.73 5.85 -5.90
CA ARG A 57 -14.02 5.74 -5.19
C ARG A 57 -14.05 6.47 -3.86
N LEU A 58 -12.92 7.01 -3.40
CA LEU A 58 -12.80 7.76 -2.15
C LEU A 58 -12.26 9.20 -2.36
N PRO A 59 -12.82 10.00 -3.27
CA PRO A 59 -12.33 11.35 -3.54
C PRO A 59 -12.52 12.31 -2.35
N GLN A 60 -13.45 12.03 -1.44
CA GLN A 60 -13.70 12.86 -0.27
C GLN A 60 -12.57 12.81 0.77
N ILE A 61 -11.74 11.76 0.75
CA ILE A 61 -10.58 11.63 1.63
C ILE A 61 -9.44 12.46 1.04
N THR A 62 -9.17 13.63 1.60
CA THR A 62 -8.13 14.56 1.08
C THR A 62 -6.76 14.30 1.68
N GLU A 63 -6.68 13.77 2.91
CA GLU A 63 -5.45 13.30 3.52
C GLU A 63 -5.08 11.90 3.03
N ARG A 64 -4.65 11.82 1.77
CA ARG A 64 -4.31 10.56 1.13
C ARG A 64 -3.00 10.60 0.35
N LYS A 65 -2.31 9.46 0.28
CA LYS A 65 -1.12 9.28 -0.56
C LYS A 65 -1.15 7.97 -1.33
N TRP A 66 -0.68 8.04 -2.57
CA TRP A 66 -0.32 6.87 -3.34
C TRP A 66 1.15 6.56 -3.10
N GLN A 67 1.48 5.28 -2.90
CA GLN A 67 2.83 4.82 -2.62
C GLN A 67 3.22 3.70 -3.56
N VAL A 68 4.43 3.78 -4.10
CA VAL A 68 5.02 2.73 -4.93
C VAL A 68 6.30 2.24 -4.27
N ILE A 69 6.36 0.93 -4.01
CA ILE A 69 7.62 0.25 -3.72
C ILE A 69 8.13 -0.35 -5.03
N ARG A 70 9.38 -0.09 -5.37
CA ARG A 70 10.06 -0.64 -6.56
C ARG A 70 11.12 -1.62 -6.14
N ALA A 71 11.36 -2.72 -6.86
CA ALA A 71 12.45 -3.61 -6.50
C ALA A 71 13.81 -2.89 -6.48
N SER A 72 14.65 -3.29 -5.53
CA SER A 72 16.05 -2.86 -5.48
C SER A 72 16.93 -4.04 -5.89
N ARG A 73 17.25 -4.17 -7.19
CA ARG A 73 17.88 -5.36 -7.80
C ARG A 73 19.40 -5.47 -7.68
N THR A 74 20.01 -4.81 -6.69
CA THR A 74 21.48 -4.76 -6.55
C THR A 74 21.97 -5.72 -5.48
N PHE A 75 22.72 -6.77 -5.87
CA PHE A 75 23.45 -7.78 -5.06
C PHE A 75 22.62 -8.60 -4.05
N CYS A 76 21.72 -7.99 -3.29
CA CYS A 76 20.71 -8.61 -2.44
C CYS A 76 19.38 -7.94 -2.76
N SER A 77 18.66 -8.54 -3.68
CA SER A 77 17.43 -7.98 -4.23
C SER A 77 16.35 -7.89 -3.16
N LEU A 78 15.82 -6.70 -2.99
CA LEU A 78 14.53 -6.52 -2.32
C LEU A 78 13.47 -6.56 -3.41
N ASN A 79 12.62 -7.58 -3.40
CA ASN A 79 11.58 -7.76 -4.41
C ASN A 79 10.37 -6.92 -4.02
N ALA A 80 9.78 -6.21 -4.99
CA ALA A 80 8.55 -5.47 -4.80
C ALA A 80 7.39 -6.15 -5.52
N GLY A 81 7.14 -7.41 -5.18
CA GLY A 81 6.08 -8.23 -5.76
C GLY A 81 4.92 -8.47 -4.80
N HIS A 82 3.98 -9.32 -5.24
CA HIS A 82 2.77 -9.68 -4.50
C HIS A 82 3.02 -10.26 -3.09
N SER A 83 4.20 -10.82 -2.87
CA SER A 83 4.59 -11.45 -1.61
C SER A 83 4.93 -10.45 -0.50
N LEU A 84 4.81 -9.14 -0.73
CA LEU A 84 4.98 -8.12 0.29
C LEU A 84 3.66 -7.79 1.03
N PRO A 85 3.69 -7.56 2.36
CA PRO A 85 4.78 -7.96 3.25
C PRO A 85 4.91 -9.49 3.30
N VAL A 86 6.12 -9.96 3.56
CA VAL A 86 6.47 -11.37 3.56
C VAL A 86 5.64 -12.13 4.59
N THR A 87 5.02 -13.24 4.15
CA THR A 87 4.37 -14.20 5.06
C THR A 87 5.41 -15.20 5.54
N ASP A 88 5.84 -15.10 6.80
CA ASP A 88 6.63 -16.14 7.45
C ASP A 88 5.79 -17.43 7.54
N GLY A 89 6.33 -18.59 7.16
CA GLY A 89 5.74 -19.89 7.49
C GLY A 89 5.17 -20.80 6.38
N LEU A 90 5.43 -20.59 5.09
CA LEU A 90 4.97 -21.52 4.02
C LEU A 90 6.08 -22.27 3.27
N GLY A 91 7.27 -22.41 3.84
CA GLY A 91 8.37 -23.18 3.21
C GLY A 91 8.86 -22.60 1.88
N GLN A 92 8.42 -21.39 1.53
CA GLN A 92 8.91 -20.64 0.38
C GLN A 92 10.28 -20.05 0.75
N THR A 93 11.30 -20.34 -0.04
CA THR A 93 12.66 -19.78 0.12
C THR A 93 12.72 -18.25 0.01
N GLU A 94 11.64 -17.59 -0.42
CA GLU A 94 11.48 -16.14 -0.51
C GLU A 94 10.83 -15.51 0.75
N ALA A 95 10.55 -16.30 1.78
CA ALA A 95 9.76 -15.89 2.94
C ALA A 95 10.57 -15.37 4.15
N VAL A 96 11.66 -14.61 3.92
CA VAL A 96 12.43 -14.00 5.01
C VAL A 96 12.08 -12.51 5.12
N THR A 97 11.67 -12.07 6.31
CA THR A 97 11.45 -10.64 6.58
C THR A 97 12.67 -9.82 6.18
N ASP A 98 12.45 -8.80 5.36
CA ASP A 98 13.50 -7.96 4.80
C ASP A 98 13.26 -6.46 5.00
N GLY A 99 14.09 -5.65 4.35
CA GLY A 99 14.03 -4.21 4.46
C GLY A 99 12.70 -3.58 4.02
N TYR A 100 11.98 -4.16 3.06
CA TYR A 100 10.68 -3.64 2.62
C TYR A 100 9.56 -3.93 3.61
N ASP A 101 9.61 -5.04 4.34
CA ASP A 101 8.66 -5.30 5.44
C ASP A 101 8.75 -4.20 6.50
N TYR A 102 9.96 -3.99 7.04
CA TYR A 102 10.17 -3.02 8.10
C TYR A 102 9.93 -1.59 7.63
N TRP A 103 10.57 -1.16 6.55
CA TRP A 103 10.65 0.25 6.17
C TRP A 103 9.58 0.68 5.15
N GLY A 104 9.18 -0.24 4.28
CA GLY A 104 8.18 0.00 3.23
C GLY A 104 6.76 -0.17 3.74
N VAL A 105 6.51 -1.18 4.57
CA VAL A 105 5.15 -1.51 5.04
C VAL A 105 4.95 -1.11 6.50
N TRP A 106 5.60 -1.79 7.45
CA TRP A 106 5.27 -1.70 8.87
C TRP A 106 5.52 -0.32 9.45
N ARG A 107 6.65 0.31 9.12
CA ARG A 107 6.94 1.68 9.54
C ARG A 107 5.88 2.66 9.06
N ARG A 108 5.37 2.50 7.84
CA ARG A 108 4.39 3.41 7.25
C ARG A 108 3.00 3.19 7.86
N LEU A 109 2.60 1.95 8.06
CA LEU A 109 1.37 1.59 8.77
C LEU A 109 1.39 2.12 10.21
N HIS A 110 2.47 1.88 10.95
CA HIS A 110 2.58 2.32 12.34
C HIS A 110 2.60 3.86 12.43
N ALA A 111 3.31 4.54 11.53
CA ALA A 111 3.31 5.99 11.47
C ALA A 111 1.94 6.57 11.08
N LEU A 112 1.19 5.92 10.19
CA LEU A 112 -0.17 6.33 9.84
C LEU A 112 -1.10 6.19 11.05
N SER A 113 -0.96 5.11 11.81
CA SER A 113 -1.70 4.90 13.06
C SER A 113 -1.40 6.00 14.08
N ASP A 114 -0.13 6.27 14.39
CA ASP A 114 0.28 7.32 15.32
C ASP A 114 -0.20 8.71 14.86
N TYR A 115 -0.05 9.03 13.58
CA TYR A 115 -0.59 10.27 13.04
C TYR A 115 -2.11 10.37 13.20
N THR A 116 -2.83 9.27 12.96
CA THR A 116 -4.29 9.24 13.07
C THR A 116 -4.75 9.46 14.50
N PHE A 117 -4.21 8.71 15.45
CA PHE A 117 -4.71 8.70 16.83
C PHE A 117 -4.12 9.78 17.72
N ALA A 118 -2.87 10.17 17.50
CA ALA A 118 -2.15 11.14 18.33
C ALA A 118 -1.91 12.49 17.63
N GLY A 119 -2.20 12.62 16.33
CA GLY A 119 -1.94 13.86 15.58
C GLY A 119 -0.45 14.15 15.36
N ASN A 120 0.42 13.15 15.50
CA ASN A 120 1.87 13.34 15.41
C ASN A 120 2.32 13.72 13.99
N GLN A 121 2.80 14.95 13.81
CA GLN A 121 3.23 15.47 12.50
C GLN A 121 4.52 14.84 11.99
N THR A 122 5.43 14.42 12.87
CA THR A 122 6.60 13.64 12.45
C THR A 122 6.16 12.29 11.89
N ALA A 123 5.17 11.65 12.54
CA ALA A 123 4.59 10.41 12.03
C ALA A 123 3.85 10.63 10.71
N LYS A 124 3.15 11.75 10.52
CA LYS A 124 2.57 12.13 9.21
C LYS A 124 3.63 12.12 8.10
N ASN A 125 4.77 12.76 8.33
CA ASN A 125 5.84 12.83 7.34
C ASN A 125 6.38 11.45 6.97
N VAL A 126 6.48 10.54 7.95
CA VAL A 126 6.85 9.14 7.71
C VAL A 126 5.73 8.41 6.96
N ALA A 127 4.49 8.48 7.43
CA ALA A 127 3.35 7.81 6.83
C ALA A 127 3.17 8.19 5.36
N PHE A 128 3.19 9.50 5.06
CA PHE A 128 2.93 10.05 3.73
C PHE A 128 4.17 10.17 2.84
N GLY A 129 5.32 9.65 3.26
CA GLY A 129 6.53 9.55 2.43
C GLY A 129 7.27 10.87 2.20
N ALA A 130 6.97 11.92 2.98
CA ALA A 130 7.81 13.12 3.03
C ALA A 130 9.19 12.79 3.62
N ASP A 131 9.24 11.83 4.53
CA ASP A 131 10.49 11.17 4.91
C ASP A 131 10.85 10.06 3.90
N SER A 132 11.84 10.38 3.06
CA SER A 132 12.40 9.52 2.03
C SER A 132 13.32 8.43 2.58
N PHE A 133 13.68 8.46 3.87
CA PHE A 133 14.52 7.44 4.47
C PHE A 133 13.79 6.10 4.53
N MET A 134 14.35 5.10 3.86
CA MET A 134 13.86 3.73 3.83
C MET A 134 14.78 2.78 4.59
N GLY A 135 15.60 3.29 5.51
CA GLY A 135 16.50 2.44 6.28
C GLY A 135 17.72 1.96 5.50
N LYS A 136 18.42 1.01 6.12
CA LYS A 136 19.53 0.29 5.52
C LYS A 136 19.27 -1.21 5.64
N TRP A 137 19.60 -1.96 4.60
CA TRP A 137 19.48 -3.41 4.55
C TRP A 137 20.87 -4.05 4.49
N ARG A 138 21.10 -5.10 5.29
CA ARG A 138 22.35 -5.87 5.28
C ARG A 138 22.16 -7.08 4.38
N GLY A 139 22.85 -7.06 3.24
CA GLY A 139 23.01 -8.21 2.37
C GLY A 139 24.30 -8.99 2.64
N VAL A 140 24.55 -10.02 1.84
CA VAL A 140 25.75 -10.88 1.89
C VAL A 140 27.06 -10.08 1.73
N PHE A 141 27.02 -8.98 0.99
CA PHE A 141 28.20 -8.13 0.71
C PHE A 141 28.22 -6.81 1.49
N GLY A 142 27.39 -6.69 2.54
CA GLY A 142 27.41 -5.55 3.45
C GLY A 142 26.08 -4.79 3.55
N THR A 143 26.13 -3.63 4.20
CA THR A 143 24.95 -2.81 4.48
C THR A 143 24.81 -1.69 3.45
N ARG A 144 23.61 -1.54 2.88
CA ARG A 144 23.29 -0.51 1.89
C ARG A 144 22.00 0.22 2.23
N GLN A 145 21.86 1.44 1.74
CA GLN A 145 20.60 2.18 1.84
C GLN A 145 19.54 1.56 0.91
N ILE A 146 18.32 1.47 1.40
CA ILE A 146 17.17 1.03 0.60
C ILE A 146 16.72 2.21 -0.28
N SER A 147 16.32 1.92 -1.52
CA SER A 147 15.78 2.93 -2.44
C SER A 147 14.64 3.72 -1.76
N PRO A 148 14.59 5.05 -1.92
CA PRO A 148 13.52 5.85 -1.34
C PRO A 148 12.12 5.39 -1.78
N LEU A 149 11.14 5.56 -0.89
CA LEU A 149 9.73 5.37 -1.20
C LEU A 149 9.29 6.41 -2.22
N GLU A 150 8.59 5.98 -3.27
CA GLU A 150 7.89 6.90 -4.16
C GLU A 150 6.50 7.16 -3.59
N ALA A 151 6.23 8.42 -3.21
CA ALA A 151 4.94 8.84 -2.68
C ALA A 151 4.40 10.02 -3.51
N THR A 152 3.16 9.92 -3.97
CA THR A 152 2.55 10.86 -4.90
C THR A 152 1.12 11.22 -4.48
N ASP A 153 0.63 12.36 -4.97
CA ASP A 153 -0.76 12.81 -4.80
C ASP A 153 -1.71 12.26 -5.87
N ALA A 154 -1.18 11.51 -6.84
CA ALA A 154 -1.95 10.86 -7.89
C ALA A 154 -1.45 9.41 -8.10
N PRO A 155 -2.32 8.49 -8.53
CA PRO A 155 -1.94 7.10 -8.76
C PRO A 155 -0.82 6.98 -9.80
N VAL A 156 0.20 6.18 -9.46
CA VAL A 156 1.25 5.75 -10.37
C VAL A 156 1.09 4.25 -10.61
N VAL A 157 0.71 3.90 -11.83
CA VAL A 157 0.33 2.54 -12.22
C VAL A 157 1.39 1.94 -13.15
N ASN A 158 1.73 0.67 -12.94
CA ASN A 158 2.56 -0.06 -13.88
C ASN A 158 1.63 -0.67 -14.94
N THR A 159 1.65 -0.12 -16.17
CA THR A 159 0.86 -0.63 -17.30
C THR A 159 1.64 -1.63 -18.16
N GLN A 160 2.89 -1.91 -17.81
CA GLN A 160 3.77 -2.80 -18.55
C GLN A 160 3.83 -4.22 -17.95
N SER A 161 3.29 -4.41 -16.74
CA SER A 161 3.17 -5.73 -16.10
C SER A 161 2.03 -6.55 -16.73
N THR A 162 2.15 -7.87 -16.63
CA THR A 162 1.10 -8.83 -17.02
C THR A 162 0.56 -9.54 -15.77
N PRO A 163 -0.28 -8.88 -14.95
CA PRO A 163 -0.77 -9.45 -13.71
C PRO A 163 -1.76 -10.58 -13.96
N THR A 164 -1.82 -11.52 -13.03
CA THR A 164 -2.76 -12.66 -13.08
C THR A 164 -4.21 -12.20 -12.97
N PHE A 165 -4.48 -11.23 -12.11
CA PHE A 165 -5.80 -10.65 -11.87
C PHE A 165 -5.85 -9.26 -12.46
N LEU A 166 -6.46 -9.17 -13.66
CA LEU A 166 -6.64 -7.91 -14.38
C LEU A 166 -7.89 -7.18 -13.88
N TRP A 167 -7.81 -5.85 -13.76
CA TRP A 167 -8.99 -5.05 -13.43
C TRP A 167 -10.09 -5.17 -14.48
N SER A 168 -9.71 -5.22 -15.76
CA SER A 168 -10.63 -5.39 -16.89
C SER A 168 -11.42 -6.71 -16.83
N GLN A 169 -10.91 -7.70 -16.09
CA GLN A 169 -11.53 -9.01 -15.92
C GLN A 169 -12.27 -9.16 -14.58
N LYS A 170 -12.37 -8.10 -13.76
CA LYS A 170 -12.98 -8.18 -12.42
C LYS A 170 -14.36 -8.84 -12.41
N CYS A 171 -15.18 -8.56 -13.43
CA CYS A 171 -16.54 -9.09 -13.51
C CYS A 171 -16.59 -10.57 -13.92
N VAL A 172 -15.55 -11.09 -14.58
CA VAL A 172 -15.46 -12.51 -14.94
C VAL A 172 -15.30 -13.38 -13.69
N TYR A 173 -14.63 -12.86 -12.67
CA TYR A 173 -14.35 -13.56 -11.42
C TYR A 173 -15.38 -13.26 -10.30
N ALA A 174 -16.33 -12.36 -10.54
CA ALA A 174 -17.39 -12.03 -9.59
C ALA A 174 -18.54 -13.04 -9.69
N GLN A 175 -18.41 -14.19 -9.01
CA GLN A 175 -19.50 -15.19 -9.00
C GLN A 175 -20.73 -14.66 -8.24
N GLY A 176 -21.84 -14.47 -8.96
CA GLY A 176 -23.18 -14.26 -8.38
C GLY A 176 -23.50 -12.85 -7.86
N SER A 177 -22.55 -11.91 -7.86
CA SER A 177 -22.81 -10.49 -7.55
C SER A 177 -22.87 -9.66 -8.83
N SER A 178 -23.83 -8.75 -8.97
CA SER A 178 -23.80 -7.74 -10.03
C SER A 178 -22.52 -6.93 -9.89
N CYS A 179 -21.65 -7.01 -10.89
CA CYS A 179 -20.41 -6.24 -10.94
C CYS A 179 -20.75 -4.74 -10.87
N PRO A 180 -20.26 -3.97 -9.89
CA PRO A 180 -20.44 -2.52 -9.84
C PRO A 180 -19.58 -1.79 -10.89
#